data_AF-A0A2U0T439-F1
#
_entry.id   AF-A0A2U0T439-F1
#
_cell.length_a   1.000
_cell.length_b   1.000
_cell.length_c   1.000
_cell.angle_alpha   90.00
_cell.angle_beta   90.00
_cell.angle_gamma   90.00
#
_symmetry.space_group_name_H-M   'P 1'
#
loop_
_entity.id
_entity.type
_entity.pdbx_description
1 polymer ?
#
loop_
_entity_poly.entity_id
_entity_poly.type
_entity_poly.pdbx_seq_one_letter_code
_entity_poly.pdbx_strand_id
1 'polypeptide(L)'
;MKTLLAALVCATVSFGASAAGNINTGKALAEKYSCATCHGKDYGSPIDPSYPKLAGQHKDYLEHALTAYKRGDKANGRNNAIMTGQVKPLSNQDIKDLAAYLHSLPTTLVTHR
;
A
#
# COMPACT_ATOMS: atom_id res chain seq x y z
N MET A 1 55.46 9.76 28.30
CA MET A 1 55.14 8.71 27.30
C MET A 1 54.42 7.57 28.00
N LYS A 2 53.11 7.38 27.75
CA LYS A 2 52.36 6.11 27.93
C LYS A 2 50.88 6.35 27.55
N THR A 3 50.67 6.18 26.24
CA THR A 3 49.48 5.64 25.55
C THR A 3 48.12 5.72 26.24
N LEU A 4 47.26 6.59 25.69
CA LEU A 4 45.82 6.66 25.89
C LEU A 4 45.14 5.45 25.24
N LEU A 5 44.35 4.69 26.01
CA LEU A 5 43.41 3.71 25.47
C LEU A 5 42.21 4.45 24.86
N ALA A 6 42.09 4.43 23.54
CA ALA A 6 40.87 4.83 22.85
C ALA A 6 39.92 3.62 22.79
N ALA A 7 38.84 3.66 23.59
CA ALA A 7 37.76 2.69 23.52
C ALA A 7 36.96 2.90 22.22
N LEU A 8 37.04 1.93 21.32
CA LEU A 8 36.31 1.88 20.06
C LEU A 8 34.83 1.60 20.37
N VAL A 9 34.01 2.66 20.37
CA VAL A 9 32.55 2.55 20.47
C VAL A 9 32.03 1.96 19.16
N CYS A 10 31.71 0.66 19.19
CA CYS A 10 31.06 -0.03 18.09
C CYS A 10 29.59 0.43 18.02
N ALA A 11 29.31 1.46 17.23
CA ALA A 11 27.95 1.94 16.99
C ALA A 11 27.22 0.93 16.10
N THR A 12 26.34 0.13 16.71
CA THR A 12 25.39 -0.72 15.98
C THR A 12 24.38 0.16 15.26
N VAL A 13 24.58 0.39 13.97
CA VAL A 13 23.56 1.02 13.12
C VAL A 13 22.46 -0.01 12.88
N SER A 14 21.37 0.10 13.63
CA SER A 14 20.16 -0.68 13.38
C SER A 14 19.53 -0.19 12.07
N PHE A 15 19.81 -0.90 10.98
CA PHE A 15 19.03 -0.76 9.75
C PHE A 15 17.62 -1.27 10.04
N GLY A 16 16.67 -0.35 10.24
CA GLY A 16 15.27 -0.70 10.38
C GLY A 16 14.79 -1.40 9.12
N ALA A 17 14.59 -2.72 9.19
CA ALA A 17 13.99 -3.48 8.11
C ALA A 17 12.57 -2.92 7.87
N SER A 18 12.35 -2.28 6.72
CA SER A 18 11.00 -1.96 6.29
C SER A 18 10.26 -3.28 6.07
N ALA A 19 9.30 -3.58 6.94
CA ALA A 19 8.46 -4.75 6.78
C ALA A 19 7.75 -4.68 5.41
N ALA A 20 8.01 -5.69 4.57
CA ALA A 20 7.29 -5.89 3.32
C ALA A 20 5.81 -6.16 3.61
N GLY A 21 4.93 -5.86 2.65
CA GLY A 21 3.50 -6.15 2.78
C GLY A 21 3.20 -7.65 2.80
N ASN A 22 2.29 -8.07 3.67
CA ASN A 22 1.80 -9.45 3.80
C ASN A 22 0.53 -9.66 2.96
N ILE A 23 0.59 -10.56 1.97
CA ILE A 23 -0.50 -10.86 1.04
C ILE A 23 -1.74 -11.41 1.75
N ASN A 24 -1.58 -12.28 2.75
CA ASN A 24 -2.71 -12.89 3.45
C ASN A 24 -3.45 -11.86 4.30
N THR A 25 -2.71 -10.98 4.99
CA THR A 25 -3.30 -9.84 5.70
C THR A 25 -3.99 -8.89 4.72
N GLY A 26 -3.36 -8.58 3.59
CA GLY A 26 -3.94 -7.73 2.55
C GLY A 26 -5.26 -8.27 2.00
N LYS A 27 -5.33 -9.58 1.77
CA LYS A 27 -6.58 -10.25 1.37
C LYS A 27 -7.67 -10.10 2.42
N ALA A 28 -7.36 -10.40 3.68
CA ALA A 28 -8.31 -10.29 4.78
C ALA A 28 -8.80 -8.84 4.98
N LEU A 29 -7.93 -7.84 4.81
CA LEU A 29 -8.28 -6.43 4.82
C LEU A 29 -9.22 -6.09 3.65
N ALA A 30 -8.91 -6.56 2.44
CA ALA A 30 -9.72 -6.28 1.26
C ALA A 30 -11.15 -6.84 1.38
N GLU A 31 -11.30 -7.99 2.05
CA GLU A 31 -12.59 -8.58 2.42
C GLU A 31 -13.28 -7.77 3.54
N LYS A 32 -12.57 -7.45 4.62
CA LYS A 32 -13.07 -6.69 5.78
C LYS A 32 -13.64 -5.32 5.38
N TYR A 33 -12.99 -4.62 4.46
CA TYR A 33 -13.41 -3.30 3.98
C TYR A 33 -14.28 -3.38 2.71
N SER A 34 -14.74 -4.58 2.33
CA SER A 34 -15.64 -4.79 1.19
C SER A 34 -15.14 -4.12 -0.11
N CYS A 35 -13.84 -4.13 -0.36
CA CYS A 35 -13.23 -3.42 -1.49
C CYS A 35 -13.77 -3.94 -2.83
N ALA A 36 -14.10 -5.23 -2.89
CA ALA A 36 -14.66 -5.90 -4.05
C ALA A 36 -16.06 -5.37 -4.46
N THR A 37 -16.81 -4.74 -3.54
CA THR A 37 -18.14 -4.20 -3.84
C THR A 37 -18.10 -3.15 -4.95
N CYS A 38 -17.03 -2.35 -5.02
CA CYS A 38 -16.86 -1.34 -6.08
C CYS A 38 -15.82 -1.78 -7.13
N HIS A 39 -14.73 -2.39 -6.69
CA HIS A 39 -13.62 -2.75 -7.59
C HIS A 39 -13.79 -4.10 -8.30
N GLY A 40 -14.89 -4.81 -8.03
CA GLY A 40 -15.15 -6.13 -8.59
C GLY A 40 -14.56 -7.26 -7.76
N LYS A 41 -15.15 -8.46 -7.87
CA LYS A 41 -14.73 -9.64 -7.11
C LYS A 41 -13.31 -10.12 -7.45
N ASP A 42 -12.91 -9.94 -8.70
CA ASP A 42 -11.58 -10.25 -9.22
C ASP A 42 -10.61 -9.05 -9.13
N TYR A 43 -11.10 -7.87 -8.72
CA TYR A 43 -10.40 -6.59 -8.78
C TYR A 43 -9.94 -6.15 -10.19
N GLY A 44 -10.35 -6.86 -11.24
CA GLY A 44 -10.04 -6.61 -12.65
C GLY A 44 -11.27 -6.21 -13.48
N SER A 45 -12.47 -6.47 -12.94
CA SER A 45 -13.78 -6.25 -13.54
C SER A 45 -14.65 -5.40 -12.59
N PRO A 46 -14.39 -4.09 -12.48
CA PRO A 46 -15.15 -3.20 -11.61
C PRO A 46 -16.63 -3.13 -12.00
N ILE A 47 -17.49 -2.78 -11.03
CA ILE A 47 -18.95 -2.75 -11.25
C ILE A 47 -19.40 -1.63 -12.19
N ASP A 48 -18.59 -0.60 -12.34
CA ASP A 48 -18.79 0.54 -13.21
C ASP A 48 -17.43 1.01 -13.75
N PRO A 49 -17.34 1.48 -15.00
CA PRO A 49 -16.07 1.94 -15.60
C PRO A 49 -15.37 3.09 -14.86
N SER A 50 -16.08 3.85 -14.02
CA SER A 50 -15.50 4.91 -13.19
C SER A 50 -14.66 4.38 -12.02
N TYR A 51 -14.84 3.13 -11.60
CA TYR A 51 -14.00 2.51 -10.59
C TYR A 51 -12.76 1.89 -11.25
N PRO A 52 -11.54 2.16 -10.73
CA PRO A 52 -10.33 1.65 -11.34
C PRO A 52 -10.16 0.15 -11.09
N LYS A 53 -9.57 -0.53 -12.09
CA LYS A 53 -9.03 -1.88 -11.95
C LYS A 53 -7.82 -1.86 -11.02
N LEU A 54 -7.78 -2.78 -10.06
CA LEU A 54 -6.72 -2.88 -9.06
C LEU A 54 -5.86 -4.15 -9.21
N ALA A 55 -6.42 -5.22 -9.79
CA ALA A 55 -5.74 -6.50 -9.94
C ALA A 55 -4.46 -6.37 -10.76
N GLY A 56 -3.34 -6.79 -10.17
CA GLY A 56 -2.03 -6.78 -10.79
C GLY A 56 -1.50 -5.38 -11.12
N GLN A 57 -2.04 -4.34 -10.49
CA GLN A 57 -1.48 -2.99 -10.55
C GLN A 57 -0.11 -2.94 -9.87
N HIS A 58 0.74 -2.00 -10.29
CA HIS A 58 2.05 -1.81 -9.67
C HIS A 58 1.91 -1.52 -8.16
N LYS A 59 2.66 -2.28 -7.36
CA LYS A 59 2.56 -2.25 -5.90
C LYS A 59 2.84 -0.86 -5.32
N ASP A 60 3.89 -0.20 -5.80
CA ASP A 60 4.27 1.15 -5.40
C ASP A 60 3.19 2.18 -5.74
N TYR A 61 2.55 2.05 -6.91
CA TYR A 61 1.40 2.89 -7.28
C TYR A 61 0.21 2.67 -6.35
N LEU A 62 -0.11 1.42 -6.00
CA LEU A 62 -1.19 1.10 -5.07
C LEU A 62 -0.92 1.71 -3.68
N GLU A 63 0.29 1.57 -3.14
CA GLU A 63 0.69 2.19 -1.88
C GLU A 63 0.57 3.72 -1.93
N HIS A 64 1.07 4.32 -3.02
CA HIS A 64 1.00 5.76 -3.23
C HIS A 64 -0.45 6.24 -3.30
N ALA A 65 -1.30 5.58 -4.09
CA ALA A 65 -2.68 5.98 -4.31
C ALA A 65 -3.51 5.88 -3.01
N LEU A 66 -3.42 4.76 -2.29
CA LEU A 66 -4.10 4.58 -1.00
C LEU A 66 -3.64 5.62 0.03
N THR A 67 -2.34 5.90 0.09
CA THR A 67 -1.80 6.95 0.97
C THR A 67 -2.30 8.34 0.56
N ALA A 68 -2.39 8.61 -0.74
CA ALA A 68 -2.88 9.90 -1.25
C ALA A 68 -4.37 10.10 -0.94
N TYR A 69 -5.21 9.08 -1.09
CA TYR A 69 -6.61 9.14 -0.64
C TYR A 69 -6.72 9.36 0.87
N LYS A 70 -5.83 8.74 1.66
CA LYS A 70 -5.80 8.94 3.11
C LYS A 70 -5.41 10.37 3.51
N ARG A 71 -4.62 11.05 2.68
CA ARG A 71 -4.31 12.48 2.83
C ARG A 71 -5.50 13.38 2.49
N GLY A 72 -6.42 12.95 1.63
CA GLY A 72 -7.57 13.74 1.19
C GLY A 72 -7.14 15.04 0.49
N ASP A 73 -7.69 16.18 0.94
CA ASP A 73 -7.38 17.52 0.40
C ASP A 73 -6.02 18.11 0.80
N LYS A 74 -5.21 17.36 1.56
CA LYS A 74 -3.86 17.83 1.96
C LYS A 74 -2.87 17.77 0.79
N ALA A 75 -1.70 18.38 0.97
CA ALA A 75 -0.64 18.36 -0.03
C ALA A 75 -0.32 16.94 -0.55
N ASN A 76 -0.21 16.80 -1.87
CA ASN A 76 -0.04 15.52 -2.58
C ASN A 76 -1.16 14.50 -2.31
N GLY A 77 -2.32 14.93 -1.83
CA GLY A 77 -3.47 14.08 -1.60
C GLY A 77 -4.34 13.90 -2.84
N ARG A 78 -5.26 12.93 -2.77
CA ARG A 78 -6.31 12.70 -3.77
C ARG A 78 -7.65 12.87 -3.07
N ASN A 79 -8.42 13.87 -3.47
CA ASN A 79 -9.74 14.07 -2.91
C ASN A 79 -10.77 13.19 -3.64
N ASN A 80 -11.33 12.23 -2.92
CA ASN A 80 -12.54 11.51 -3.29
C ASN A 80 -13.23 11.10 -1.98
N ALA A 81 -14.42 11.64 -1.69
CA ALA A 81 -15.07 11.43 -0.40
C ALA A 81 -15.28 9.94 -0.05
N ILE A 82 -15.60 9.10 -1.04
CA ILE A 82 -15.81 7.67 -0.87
C ILE A 82 -14.49 6.99 -0.48
N MET A 83 -13.46 7.14 -1.31
CA MET A 83 -12.18 6.47 -1.07
C MET A 83 -11.47 7.03 0.18
N THR A 84 -11.54 8.33 0.44
CA THR A 84 -11.06 8.92 1.69
C THR A 84 -11.71 8.26 2.90
N GLY A 85 -13.02 8.02 2.86
CA GLY A 85 -13.74 7.29 3.91
C GLY A 85 -13.24 5.85 4.08
N GLN A 86 -13.03 5.12 2.98
CA GLN A 86 -12.57 3.74 3.00
C GLN A 86 -11.14 3.57 3.55
N VAL A 87 -10.24 4.48 3.21
CA VAL A 87 -8.82 4.35 3.60
C VAL A 87 -8.46 5.02 4.92
N LYS A 88 -9.33 5.86 5.46
CA LYS A 88 -9.13 6.54 6.76
C LYS A 88 -8.75 5.61 7.92
N PRO A 89 -9.39 4.43 8.12
CA PRO A 89 -9.05 3.53 9.22
C PRO A 89 -7.78 2.70 8.99
N LEU A 90 -7.24 2.67 7.77
CA LEU A 90 -6.10 1.81 7.43
C LEU A 90 -4.82 2.33 8.07
N SER A 91 -4.02 1.46 8.67
CA SER A 91 -2.65 1.77 9.08
C SER A 91 -1.71 1.91 7.87
N ASN A 92 -0.48 2.40 8.09
CA ASN A 92 0.52 2.41 7.00
C ASN A 92 0.93 0.99 6.60
N GLN A 93 0.89 0.03 7.54
CA GLN A 93 1.16 -1.37 7.23
C GLN A 93 0.00 -1.99 6.45
N ASP A 94 -1.25 -1.65 6.79
CA ASP A 94 -2.44 -2.14 6.08
C ASP A 94 -2.39 -1.73 4.60
N ILE A 95 -1.93 -0.51 4.30
CA ILE A 95 -1.75 -0.02 2.93
C ILE A 95 -0.73 -0.88 2.18
N LYS A 96 0.41 -1.21 2.81
CA LYS A 96 1.43 -2.09 2.21
C LYS A 96 0.91 -3.50 1.97
N ASP A 97 0.16 -4.03 2.92
CA ASP A 97 -0.43 -5.37 2.85
C ASP A 97 -1.48 -5.44 1.73
N LEU A 98 -2.39 -4.47 1.67
CA LEU A 98 -3.37 -4.32 0.58
C LEU A 98 -2.70 -4.19 -0.78
N ALA A 99 -1.67 -3.34 -0.89
CA ALA A 99 -0.93 -3.17 -2.13
C ALA A 99 -0.23 -4.46 -2.57
N ALA A 100 0.39 -5.19 -1.62
CA ALA A 100 1.02 -6.48 -1.91
C ALA A 100 0.00 -7.51 -2.41
N TYR A 101 -1.17 -7.59 -1.76
CA TYR A 101 -2.23 -8.49 -2.19
C TYR A 101 -2.76 -8.15 -3.59
N LEU A 102 -3.20 -6.92 -3.81
CA LEU A 102 -3.79 -6.49 -5.09
C LEU A 102 -2.79 -6.62 -6.25
N HIS A 103 -1.51 -6.31 -6.00
CA HIS A 103 -0.42 -6.51 -6.97
C HIS A 103 -0.21 -7.99 -7.34
N SER A 104 -0.41 -8.91 -6.39
CA SER A 104 -0.21 -10.35 -6.64
C SER A 104 -1.30 -10.98 -7.51
N LEU A 105 -2.41 -10.27 -7.75
CA LEU A 105 -3.53 -10.78 -8.54
C LEU A 105 -3.23 -10.79 -10.05
N PRO A 106 -3.88 -11.67 -10.83
CA PRO A 106 -3.77 -11.66 -12.29
C PRO A 106 -4.14 -10.31 -12.88
N THR A 107 -3.31 -9.78 -13.77
CA THR A 107 -3.52 -8.47 -14.38
C THR A 107 -4.23 -8.56 -15.73
N THR A 108 -5.11 -7.59 -16.00
CA THR A 108 -5.59 -7.28 -17.37
C THR A 108 -5.23 -5.86 -17.77
N LEU A 109 -4.28 -5.24 -17.05
CA LEU A 109 -3.82 -3.89 -17.34
C LEU A 109 -3.03 -3.90 -18.64
N VAL A 110 -3.48 -3.06 -19.57
CA VAL A 110 -2.76 -2.83 -20.83
C VAL A 110 -1.72 -1.76 -20.55
N THR A 111 -0.46 -2.17 -20.38
CA THR A 111 0.66 -1.28 -20.05
C THR A 111 1.35 -0.68 -21.28
N HIS A 112 1.03 -1.17 -22.48
CA HIS A 112 1.50 -0.65 -23.76
C HIS A 112 0.35 -0.62 -24.76
N ARG A 113 0.24 0.50 -25.50
CA ARG A 113 -0.71 0.65 -26.59
C ARG A 113 -0.07 0.21 -27.90
#